data_AF-A0A7M1Q2F5-F1
#
_entry.id   AF-A0A7M1Q2F5-F1
#
_cell.length_a   1.000
_cell.length_b   1.000
_cell.length_c   1.000
_cell.angle_alpha   90.00
_cell.angle_beta   90.00
_cell.angle_gamma   90.00
#
_symmetry.space_group_name_H-M   'P 1'
#
loop_
_entity.id
_entity.type
_entity.pdbx_description
1 polymer ?
#
loop_
_entity_poly.entity_id
_entity_poly.type
_entity_poly.pdbx_seq_one_letter_code
_entity_poly.pdbx_strand_id
1 'polypeptide(L)'
;MKQWLLIYSAIFILIAVVFLLILGKLKFKNISWWIFVAWGVASFELTLILQPPLQRWWAQTFSSLVNNQAATCLLLLLPLALISGFVQEILKAVPFISRKFLWVNQLLNDKNDWLNYSLAIGFGFAIWEAIRLVAYPISYLTTLMWLPIIERVMAIMFHVASTTCFVYGVKNKKSIKFYLLVSITHGLINYPVFLSTAGYISHNMIYYLGFTIAILFYIFTYRLWKKRYVLNI
;
A
#
# COMPACT_ATOMS: atom_id res chain seq x y z
N MET A 1 -3.22 -28.25 0.93
CA MET A 1 -3.81 -26.99 1.47
C MET A 1 -2.78 -26.13 2.19
N LYS A 2 -2.17 -26.56 3.32
CA LYS A 2 -1.17 -25.74 4.04
C LYS A 2 0.13 -25.45 3.28
N GLN A 3 0.54 -26.35 2.36
CA GLN A 3 1.79 -26.21 1.60
C GLN A 3 1.79 -24.99 0.67
N TRP A 4 0.71 -24.75 -0.08
CA TRP A 4 0.63 -23.61 -0.99
C TRP A 4 0.63 -22.27 -0.26
N LEU A 5 -0.09 -22.16 0.86
CA LEU A 5 -0.05 -20.97 1.71
C LEU A 5 1.39 -20.60 2.11
N LEU A 6 2.16 -21.60 2.55
CA LEU A 6 3.56 -21.41 2.93
C LEU A 6 4.42 -20.96 1.73
N ILE A 7 4.25 -21.60 0.57
CA ILE A 7 5.00 -21.26 -0.65
C ILE A 7 4.72 -19.82 -1.08
N TYR A 8 3.45 -19.42 -1.22
CA TYR A 8 3.09 -18.07 -1.63
C TYR A 8 3.55 -17.02 -0.60
N SER A 9 3.38 -17.30 0.69
CA SER A 9 3.85 -16.40 1.75
C SER A 9 5.37 -16.22 1.70
N ALA A 10 6.12 -17.31 1.49
CA ALA A 10 7.58 -17.26 1.35
C ALA A 10 8.01 -16.45 0.13
N ILE A 11 7.34 -16.62 -1.01
CA ILE A 11 7.59 -15.84 -2.23
C ILE A 11 7.38 -14.34 -1.96
N PHE A 12 6.25 -13.96 -1.36
CA PHE A 12 5.96 -12.56 -1.06
C PHE A 12 6.98 -11.95 -0.10
N ILE A 13 7.33 -12.66 0.97
CA ILE A 13 8.35 -12.23 1.93
C ILE A 13 9.70 -12.05 1.24
N LEU A 14 10.16 -13.03 0.46
CA LEU A 14 11.44 -12.98 -0.25
C LEU A 14 11.51 -11.76 -1.16
N ILE A 15 10.48 -11.55 -1.98
CA ILE A 15 10.45 -10.45 -2.95
C ILE A 15 10.42 -9.10 -2.23
N ALA A 16 9.61 -8.97 -1.18
CA ALA A 16 9.56 -7.74 -0.39
C ALA A 16 10.91 -7.43 0.28
N VAL A 17 11.62 -8.44 0.79
CA VAL A 17 12.97 -8.28 1.35
C VAL A 17 13.96 -7.78 0.30
N VAL A 18 13.90 -8.30 -0.93
CA VAL A 18 14.76 -7.82 -2.04
C VAL A 18 14.53 -6.33 -2.29
N PHE A 19 13.27 -5.88 -2.37
CA PHE A 19 12.96 -4.45 -2.57
C PHE A 19 13.39 -3.59 -1.39
N LEU A 20 13.19 -4.09 -0.18
CA LEU A 20 13.65 -3.44 1.04
C LEU A 20 15.16 -3.19 1.05
N LEU A 21 15.95 -4.18 0.61
CA LEU A 21 17.41 -4.06 0.50
C LEU A 21 17.86 -2.99 -0.51
N ILE A 22 17.06 -2.75 -1.57
CA ILE A 22 17.33 -1.69 -2.56
C ILE A 22 17.01 -0.30 -1.99
N LEU A 23 15.94 -0.18 -1.19
CA LEU A 23 15.45 1.08 -0.65
C LEU A 23 16.09 1.50 0.67
N GLY A 24 16.87 0.68 1.35
CA GLY A 24 17.62 1.17 2.51
C GLY A 24 18.29 0.15 3.41
N LYS A 25 18.84 0.67 4.52
CA LYS A 25 19.52 -0.12 5.55
C LYS A 25 18.47 -0.77 6.47
N LEU A 26 18.29 -2.08 6.32
CA LEU A 26 17.37 -2.83 7.14
C LEU A 26 17.90 -2.97 8.57
N LYS A 27 17.05 -2.65 9.54
CA LYS A 27 17.37 -2.68 10.97
C LYS A 27 16.70 -3.87 11.65
N PHE A 28 16.83 -5.08 11.08
CA PHE A 28 16.17 -6.29 11.60
C PHE A 28 16.52 -6.63 13.06
N LYS A 29 17.68 -6.17 13.57
CA LYS A 29 18.07 -6.33 14.98
C LYS A 29 17.41 -5.33 15.93
N ASN A 30 16.77 -4.28 15.41
CA ASN A 30 16.15 -3.23 16.21
C ASN A 30 14.67 -3.55 16.46
N ILE A 31 14.28 -3.68 17.73
CA ILE A 31 12.89 -3.96 18.12
C ILE A 31 11.90 -2.90 17.61
N SER A 32 12.30 -1.62 17.57
CA SER A 32 11.48 -0.54 17.02
C SER A 32 11.09 -0.83 15.58
N TRP A 33 11.98 -1.43 14.78
CA TRP A 33 11.69 -1.77 13.39
C TRP A 33 10.53 -2.76 13.30
N TRP A 34 10.52 -3.80 14.14
CA TRP A 34 9.44 -4.79 14.21
C TRP A 34 8.13 -4.22 14.75
N ILE A 35 8.18 -3.27 15.69
CA ILE A 35 6.98 -2.55 16.14
C ILE A 35 6.32 -1.82 14.96
N PHE A 36 7.12 -1.18 14.09
CA PHE A 36 6.59 -0.53 12.89
C PHE A 36 6.11 -1.53 11.84
N VAL A 37 6.72 -2.71 11.69
CA VAL A 37 6.14 -3.80 10.88
C VAL A 37 4.79 -4.23 11.42
N ALA A 38 4.68 -4.47 12.73
CA ALA A 38 3.43 -4.84 13.38
C ALA A 38 2.35 -3.75 13.21
N TRP A 39 2.74 -2.47 13.24
CA TRP A 39 1.83 -1.38 12.89
C TRP A 39 1.35 -1.49 11.44
N GLY A 40 2.23 -1.78 10.48
CA GLY A 40 1.85 -2.04 9.09
C GLY A 40 0.76 -3.10 8.98
N VAL A 41 0.97 -4.25 9.63
CA VAL A 41 -0.02 -5.35 9.70
C VAL A 41 -1.35 -4.87 10.31
N ALA A 42 -1.30 -4.22 11.47
CA ALA A 42 -2.49 -3.73 12.16
C ALA A 42 -3.25 -2.68 11.33
N SER A 43 -2.53 -1.79 10.64
CA SER A 43 -3.14 -0.76 9.79
C SER A 43 -3.88 -1.34 8.58
N PHE A 44 -3.46 -2.50 8.07
CA PHE A 44 -4.22 -3.23 7.06
C PHE A 44 -5.52 -3.82 7.64
N GLU A 45 -5.48 -4.42 8.83
CA GLU A 45 -6.70 -4.91 9.48
C GLU A 45 -7.70 -3.77 9.78
N LEU A 46 -7.19 -2.62 10.24
CA LEU A 46 -8.01 -1.42 10.41
C LEU A 46 -8.60 -0.94 9.08
N THR A 47 -7.87 -1.09 7.97
CA THR A 47 -8.41 -0.79 6.64
C THR A 47 -9.59 -1.69 6.33
N LEU A 48 -9.50 -3.01 6.57
CA LEU A 48 -10.59 -3.94 6.32
C LEU A 48 -11.84 -3.65 7.16
N ILE A 49 -11.67 -3.02 8.32
CA ILE A 49 -12.78 -2.60 9.19
C ILE A 49 -13.41 -1.30 8.68
N LEU A 50 -12.60 -0.31 8.30
CA LEU A 50 -13.10 1.05 7.99
C LEU A 50 -13.49 1.24 6.52
N GLN A 51 -12.72 0.67 5.60
CA GLN A 51 -12.87 0.91 4.16
C GLN A 51 -14.17 0.32 3.60
N PRO A 52 -14.55 -0.95 3.84
CA PRO A 52 -15.76 -1.53 3.24
C PRO A 52 -17.06 -0.83 3.67
N PRO A 53 -17.27 -0.46 4.95
CA PRO A 53 -18.44 0.33 5.34
C PRO A 53 -18.53 1.68 4.62
N LEU A 54 -17.42 2.40 4.49
CA LEU A 54 -17.39 3.69 3.79
C LEU A 54 -17.70 3.54 2.30
N GLN A 55 -17.12 2.52 1.66
CA GLN A 55 -17.39 2.19 0.26
C GLN A 55 -18.85 1.77 0.05
N ARG A 56 -19.40 0.95 0.95
CA ARG A 56 -20.81 0.53 0.89
C ARG A 56 -21.75 1.70 1.06
N TRP A 57 -21.49 2.57 2.05
CA TRP A 57 -22.26 3.78 2.28
C TRP A 57 -22.27 4.66 1.01
N TRP A 58 -21.09 4.92 0.43
CA TRP A 58 -20.99 5.68 -0.82
C TRP A 58 -21.81 5.03 -1.94
N ALA A 59 -21.63 3.73 -2.16
CA ALA A 59 -22.34 3.02 -3.21
C ALA A 59 -23.87 3.13 -3.05
N GLN A 60 -24.37 2.97 -1.83
CA GLN A 60 -25.81 3.05 -1.53
C GLN A 60 -26.37 4.47 -1.66
N THR A 61 -25.60 5.48 -1.26
CA THR A 61 -26.04 6.89 -1.33
C THR A 61 -26.11 7.38 -2.78
N PHE A 62 -25.17 6.97 -3.63
CA PHE A 62 -25.01 7.54 -4.96
C PHE A 62 -25.48 6.63 -6.10
N SER A 63 -25.86 5.37 -5.84
CA SER A 63 -26.30 4.43 -6.90
C SER A 63 -27.54 4.92 -7.65
N SER A 64 -28.46 5.61 -6.98
CA SER A 64 -29.68 6.14 -7.60
C SER A 64 -29.44 7.37 -8.48
N LEU A 65 -28.31 8.06 -8.31
CA LEU A 65 -27.96 9.26 -9.06
C LEU A 65 -27.29 8.96 -10.40
N VAL A 66 -27.04 7.68 -10.69
CA VAL A 66 -26.28 7.22 -11.85
C VAL A 66 -27.20 6.41 -12.76
N ASN A 67 -27.45 6.94 -13.96
CA ASN A 67 -28.34 6.31 -14.94
C ASN A 67 -27.63 5.88 -16.23
N ASN A 68 -26.31 6.08 -16.32
CA ASN A 68 -25.54 5.74 -17.50
C ASN A 68 -24.13 5.26 -17.12
N GLN A 69 -23.47 4.62 -18.09
CA GLN A 69 -22.15 4.03 -17.90
C GLN A 69 -21.06 5.05 -17.52
N ALA A 70 -21.00 6.19 -18.19
CA ALA A 70 -19.98 7.21 -17.92
C ALA A 70 -20.10 7.75 -16.48
N ALA A 71 -21.33 8.03 -16.05
CA ALA A 71 -21.63 8.43 -14.69
C ALA A 71 -21.30 7.32 -13.67
N THR A 72 -21.48 6.05 -14.03
CA THR A 72 -21.12 4.91 -13.16
C THR A 72 -19.61 4.87 -12.92
N CYS A 73 -18.83 4.96 -14.00
CA CYS A 73 -17.38 4.98 -13.92
C CYS A 73 -16.89 6.15 -13.05
N LEU A 74 -17.37 7.37 -13.32
CA LEU A 74 -16.83 8.58 -12.71
C LEU A 74 -17.39 8.90 -11.31
N LEU A 75 -18.68 8.72 -11.08
CA LEU A 75 -19.36 9.16 -9.85
C LEU A 75 -19.52 8.03 -8.82
N LEU A 76 -19.47 6.78 -9.27
CA LEU A 76 -19.56 5.63 -8.39
C LEU A 76 -18.20 4.97 -8.21
N LEU A 77 -17.62 4.42 -9.28
CA LEU A 77 -16.46 3.53 -9.18
C LEU A 77 -15.16 4.27 -8.83
N LEU A 78 -14.93 5.46 -9.38
CA LEU A 78 -13.74 6.25 -9.06
C LEU A 78 -13.71 6.67 -7.58
N PRO A 79 -14.78 7.22 -6.98
CA PRO A 79 -14.81 7.49 -5.54
C PRO A 79 -14.61 6.26 -4.67
N LEU A 80 -15.16 5.09 -5.03
CA LEU A 80 -14.89 3.85 -4.29
C LEU A 80 -13.40 3.52 -4.28
N ALA A 81 -12.73 3.68 -5.42
CA ALA A 81 -11.30 3.49 -5.54
C ALA A 81 -10.52 4.54 -4.73
N LEU A 82 -10.91 5.81 -4.78
CA LEU A 82 -10.29 6.88 -3.99
C LEU A 82 -10.44 6.67 -2.48
N ILE A 83 -11.61 6.21 -2.00
CA ILE A 83 -11.82 5.87 -0.59
C ILE A 83 -10.79 4.83 -0.13
N SER A 84 -10.50 3.82 -0.95
CA SER A 84 -9.46 2.83 -0.62
C SER A 84 -8.07 3.48 -0.48
N GLY A 85 -7.70 4.35 -1.41
CA GLY A 85 -6.42 5.06 -1.36
C GLY A 85 -6.30 5.95 -0.12
N PHE A 86 -7.31 6.78 0.15
CA PHE A 86 -7.28 7.69 1.30
C PHE A 86 -7.23 6.95 2.63
N VAL A 87 -8.09 5.93 2.83
CA VAL A 87 -8.15 5.18 4.09
C VAL A 87 -6.85 4.41 4.34
N GLN A 88 -6.31 3.74 3.31
CA GLN A 88 -5.09 2.95 3.48
C GLN A 88 -3.86 3.82 3.74
N GLU A 89 -3.67 4.89 2.97
CA GLU A 89 -2.49 5.73 3.13
C GLU A 89 -2.51 6.53 4.45
N ILE A 90 -3.68 6.96 4.94
CA ILE A 90 -3.74 7.66 6.23
C ILE A 90 -3.42 6.71 7.39
N LEU A 91 -3.99 5.49 7.41
CA LEU A 91 -3.80 4.52 8.51
C LEU A 91 -2.34 4.10 8.66
N LYS A 92 -1.63 3.91 7.53
CA LYS A 92 -0.18 3.63 7.55
C LYS A 92 0.63 4.78 8.13
N ALA A 93 0.22 6.03 7.87
CA ALA A 93 0.97 7.21 8.27
C ALA A 93 0.63 7.76 9.66
N VAL A 94 -0.41 7.24 10.33
CA VAL A 94 -0.83 7.66 11.68
C VAL A 94 0.33 7.82 12.66
N PRO A 95 1.31 6.88 12.78
CA PRO A 95 2.42 7.03 13.71
C PRO A 95 3.27 8.28 13.45
N PHE A 96 3.39 8.72 12.19
CA PHE A 96 4.24 9.85 11.81
C PHE A 96 3.50 11.19 11.86
N ILE A 97 2.18 11.18 11.66
CA ILE A 97 1.35 12.40 11.70
C ILE A 97 1.04 12.77 13.15
N SER A 98 0.73 11.78 13.98
CA SER A 98 0.43 11.99 15.39
C SER A 98 1.72 11.99 16.22
N ARG A 99 2.39 13.16 16.26
CA ARG A 99 3.51 13.42 17.18
C ARG A 99 3.16 13.24 18.66
N LYS A 100 1.87 13.11 18.99
CA LYS A 100 1.36 12.87 20.34
C LYS A 100 1.45 11.41 20.77
N PHE A 101 1.72 10.47 19.86
CA PHE A 101 2.06 9.12 20.26
C PHE A 101 3.43 9.13 20.93
N LEU A 102 3.42 9.20 22.27
CA LEU A 102 4.62 9.22 23.11
C LEU A 102 5.56 8.04 22.78
N TRP A 103 4.99 6.88 22.44
CA TRP A 103 5.75 5.71 22.02
C TRP A 103 6.54 5.94 20.73
N VAL A 104 6.00 6.70 19.76
CA VAL A 104 6.72 7.01 18.52
C VAL A 104 7.92 7.91 18.81
N ASN A 105 7.77 8.95 19.64
CA ASN A 105 8.90 9.81 19.99
C ASN A 105 9.97 9.08 20.82
N GLN A 106 9.58 8.10 21.64
CA GLN A 106 10.51 7.25 22.39
C GLN A 106 11.25 6.23 21.51
N LEU A 107 10.61 5.69 20.47
CA LEU A 107 11.22 4.73 19.55
C LEU A 107 12.04 5.39 18.43
N LEU A 108 11.70 6.63 18.06
CA LEU A 108 12.40 7.44 17.06
C LEU A 108 13.55 8.24 17.69
N ASN A 109 14.53 7.55 18.29
CA ASN A 109 15.72 8.15 18.90
C ASN A 109 16.52 9.04 17.94
N ASP A 110 16.47 8.76 16.63
CA ASP A 110 17.05 9.61 15.59
C ASP A 110 15.96 10.02 14.58
N LYS A 111 15.76 11.33 14.41
CA LYS A 111 14.89 11.89 13.35
C LYS A 111 15.31 11.42 11.96
N ASN A 112 16.54 10.93 11.80
CA ASN A 112 16.98 10.34 10.57
C ASN A 112 16.37 8.96 10.29
N ASP A 113 15.80 8.25 11.25
CA ASP A 113 15.26 6.91 11.02
C ASP A 113 13.83 6.85 10.49
N TRP A 114 13.14 7.99 10.38
CA TRP A 114 11.73 8.04 9.95
C TRP A 114 11.47 7.31 8.63
N LEU A 115 12.41 7.38 7.68
CA LEU A 115 12.26 6.66 6.40
C LEU A 115 12.55 5.16 6.52
N ASN A 116 13.44 4.75 7.42
CA ASN A 116 13.68 3.32 7.65
C ASN A 116 12.46 2.66 8.30
N TYR A 117 11.78 3.38 9.20
CA TYR A 117 10.56 2.90 9.84
C TYR A 117 9.34 2.99 8.91
N SER A 118 9.31 3.94 7.97
CA SER A 118 8.25 3.95 6.94
C SER A 118 8.35 2.76 5.98
N LEU A 119 9.58 2.32 5.65
CA LEU A 119 9.81 1.07 4.94
C LEU A 119 9.25 -0.14 5.72
N ALA A 120 9.45 -0.16 7.04
CA ALA A 120 8.92 -1.22 7.91
C ALA A 120 7.39 -1.28 7.91
N ILE A 121 6.71 -0.13 8.06
CA ILE A 121 5.24 -0.07 7.97
C ILE A 121 4.76 -0.54 6.61
N GLY A 122 5.32 0.01 5.52
CA GLY A 122 4.92 -0.35 4.16
C GLY A 122 5.13 -1.83 3.89
N PHE A 123 6.22 -2.42 4.38
CA PHE A 123 6.50 -3.85 4.30
C PHE A 123 5.47 -4.69 5.06
N GLY A 124 5.22 -4.37 6.34
CA GLY A 124 4.26 -5.10 7.17
C GLY A 124 2.86 -5.07 6.58
N PHE A 125 2.42 -3.90 6.11
CA PHE A 125 1.14 -3.73 5.44
C PHE A 125 1.04 -4.61 4.20
N ALA A 126 2.03 -4.52 3.30
CA ALA A 126 1.92 -5.14 2.00
C ALA A 126 2.10 -6.65 2.01
N ILE A 127 2.98 -7.18 2.86
CA ILE A 127 3.10 -8.62 3.09
C ILE A 127 1.80 -9.17 3.63
N TRP A 128 1.23 -8.50 4.61
CA TRP A 128 0.01 -8.98 5.25
C TRP A 128 -1.18 -8.93 4.29
N GLU A 129 -1.32 -7.87 3.50
CA GLU A 129 -2.31 -7.81 2.42
C GLU A 129 -2.10 -8.96 1.42
N ALA A 130 -0.88 -9.18 0.93
CA ALA A 130 -0.60 -10.22 -0.06
C ALA A 130 -0.92 -11.62 0.48
N ILE A 131 -0.61 -11.89 1.76
CA ILE A 131 -0.95 -13.14 2.41
C ILE A 131 -2.47 -13.26 2.56
N ARG A 132 -3.13 -12.22 3.07
CA ARG A 132 -4.55 -12.26 3.44
C ARG A 132 -5.48 -12.32 2.23
N LEU A 133 -5.20 -11.52 1.20
CA LEU A 133 -6.05 -11.38 0.03
C LEU A 133 -5.69 -12.35 -1.11
N VAL A 134 -4.47 -12.88 -1.12
CA VAL A 134 -4.02 -13.74 -2.22
C VAL A 134 -3.54 -15.09 -1.73
N ALA A 135 -2.50 -15.17 -0.90
CA ALA A 135 -1.95 -16.47 -0.49
C ALA A 135 -3.00 -17.37 0.19
N TYR A 136 -3.83 -16.79 1.05
CA TYR A 136 -4.89 -17.54 1.74
C TYR A 136 -5.98 -18.03 0.77
N PRO A 137 -6.63 -17.18 -0.04
CA PRO A 137 -7.62 -17.65 -1.02
C PRO A 137 -7.08 -18.67 -2.04
N ILE A 138 -5.85 -18.49 -2.54
CA ILE A 138 -5.30 -19.39 -3.56
C ILE A 138 -4.68 -20.67 -2.98
N SER A 139 -4.48 -20.75 -1.67
CA SER A 139 -3.95 -21.96 -1.01
C SER A 139 -4.87 -23.19 -1.12
N TYR A 140 -6.12 -22.95 -1.50
CA TYR A 140 -7.13 -23.97 -1.79
C TYR A 140 -7.05 -24.52 -3.22
N LEU A 141 -6.22 -23.92 -4.09
CA LEU A 141 -6.04 -24.37 -5.47
C LEU A 141 -5.02 -25.52 -5.56
N THR A 142 -5.09 -26.26 -6.66
CA THR A 142 -4.19 -27.39 -6.96
C THR A 142 -2.97 -27.00 -7.79
N THR A 143 -2.95 -25.79 -8.36
CA THR A 143 -1.90 -25.31 -9.27
C THR A 143 -1.37 -23.93 -8.87
N LEU A 144 -0.14 -23.66 -9.29
CA LEU A 144 0.51 -22.37 -9.10
C LEU A 144 -0.06 -21.35 -10.10
N MET A 145 -0.52 -20.20 -9.61
CA MET A 145 -1.01 -19.09 -10.45
C MET A 145 -0.02 -17.94 -10.44
N TRP A 146 0.67 -17.72 -11.56
CA TRP A 146 1.71 -16.69 -11.67
C TRP A 146 1.16 -15.26 -11.67
N LEU A 147 -0.01 -15.06 -12.26
CA LEU A 147 -0.55 -13.74 -12.50
C LEU A 147 -0.95 -13.00 -11.20
N PRO A 148 -1.63 -13.64 -10.23
CA PRO A 148 -1.84 -13.06 -8.90
C PRO A 148 -0.54 -12.80 -8.14
N ILE A 149 0.51 -13.62 -8.34
CA ILE A 149 1.82 -13.38 -7.72
C ILE A 149 2.39 -12.06 -8.23
N ILE A 150 2.43 -11.87 -9.56
CA ILE A 150 2.97 -10.67 -10.18
C ILE A 150 2.23 -9.43 -9.67
N GLU A 151 0.90 -9.46 -9.65
CA GLU A 151 0.08 -8.36 -9.12
C GLU A 151 0.46 -8.00 -7.68
N ARG A 152 0.61 -9.01 -6.81
CA ARG A 152 0.98 -8.79 -5.40
C ARG A 152 2.40 -8.27 -5.24
N VAL A 153 3.32 -8.67 -6.10
CA VAL A 153 4.67 -8.10 -6.13
C VAL A 153 4.61 -6.60 -6.42
N MET A 154 3.80 -6.18 -7.39
CA MET A 154 3.63 -4.75 -7.70
C MET A 154 2.96 -3.99 -6.56
N ALA A 155 1.94 -4.59 -5.91
CA ALA A 155 1.29 -4.01 -4.73
C ALA A 155 2.29 -3.83 -3.57
N ILE A 156 3.15 -4.83 -3.32
CA ILE A 156 4.22 -4.75 -2.33
C ILE A 156 5.17 -3.59 -2.61
N MET A 157 5.69 -3.50 -3.84
CA MET A 157 6.55 -2.40 -4.26
C MET A 157 5.87 -1.05 -4.04
N PHE A 158 4.60 -0.96 -4.44
CA PHE A 158 3.82 0.27 -4.34
C PHE A 158 3.60 0.68 -2.88
N HIS A 159 3.17 -0.21 -1.99
CA HIS A 159 2.88 0.14 -0.60
C HIS A 159 4.12 0.52 0.20
N VAL A 160 5.25 -0.15 -0.04
CA VAL A 160 6.53 0.27 0.54
C VAL A 160 6.89 1.68 0.05
N ALA A 161 6.81 1.91 -1.27
CA ALA A 161 7.12 3.20 -1.87
C ALA A 161 6.17 4.32 -1.42
N SER A 162 4.85 4.09 -1.42
CA SER A 162 3.81 5.05 -1.03
C SER A 162 3.98 5.49 0.41
N THR A 163 4.25 4.54 1.31
CA THR A 163 4.45 4.83 2.73
C THR A 163 5.70 5.67 2.94
N THR A 164 6.81 5.32 2.29
CA THR A 164 8.04 6.10 2.36
C THR A 164 7.89 7.49 1.74
N CYS A 165 7.18 7.60 0.63
CA CYS A 165 6.88 8.86 -0.04
C CYS A 165 6.05 9.80 0.84
N PHE A 166 4.99 9.28 1.49
CA PHE A 166 4.18 10.08 2.39
C PHE A 166 5.01 10.56 3.60
N VAL A 167 5.75 9.66 4.25
CA VAL A 167 6.57 10.02 5.41
C VAL A 167 7.69 11.00 5.06
N TYR A 168 8.22 10.94 3.85
CA TYR A 168 9.11 11.98 3.31
C TYR A 168 8.42 13.35 3.30
N GLY A 169 7.17 13.42 2.84
CA GLY A 169 6.36 14.63 2.91
C GLY A 169 6.14 15.14 4.34
N VAL A 170 5.81 14.25 5.27
CA VAL A 170 5.65 14.58 6.70
C VAL A 170 6.95 15.17 7.28
N LYS A 171 8.10 14.52 7.03
CA LYS A 171 9.41 15.01 7.48
C LYS A 171 9.71 16.42 6.96
N ASN A 172 9.32 16.71 5.71
CA ASN A 172 9.58 17.98 5.05
C ASN A 172 8.46 19.02 5.22
N LYS A 173 7.53 18.84 6.18
CA LYS A 173 6.38 19.73 6.42
C LYS A 173 5.47 19.93 5.19
N LYS A 174 5.44 18.95 4.29
CA LYS A 174 4.61 18.89 3.07
C LYS A 174 3.62 17.73 3.13
N SER A 175 3.14 17.40 4.34
CA SER A 175 2.30 16.20 4.61
C SER A 175 1.06 16.15 3.72
N ILE A 176 0.31 17.25 3.59
CA ILE A 176 -0.93 17.29 2.78
C ILE A 176 -0.63 17.00 1.31
N LYS A 177 0.38 17.65 0.72
CA LYS A 177 0.74 17.44 -0.69
C LYS A 177 1.08 15.98 -0.98
N PHE A 178 1.92 15.39 -0.12
CA PHE A 178 2.34 14.01 -0.29
C PHE A 178 1.24 13.00 0.03
N TYR A 179 0.38 13.30 1.01
CA TYR A 179 -0.82 12.51 1.31
C TYR A 179 -1.76 12.43 0.11
N LEU A 180 -2.11 13.58 -0.48
CA LEU A 180 -2.96 13.64 -1.67
C LEU A 180 -2.33 12.89 -2.83
N LEU A 181 -1.01 13.08 -3.06
CA LEU A 181 -0.28 12.37 -4.10
C LEU A 181 -0.40 10.84 -3.92
N VAL A 182 -0.02 10.30 -2.76
CA VAL A 182 -0.04 8.84 -2.55
C VAL A 182 -1.44 8.27 -2.57
N SER A 183 -2.42 8.97 -1.99
CA SER A 183 -3.79 8.48 -1.85
C SER A 183 -4.51 8.46 -3.19
N ILE A 184 -4.35 9.52 -3.99
CA ILE A 184 -4.93 9.56 -5.34
C ILE A 184 -4.24 8.53 -6.23
N THR A 185 -2.91 8.44 -6.21
CA THR A 185 -2.20 7.41 -7.00
C THR A 185 -2.64 6.01 -6.61
N HIS A 186 -2.78 5.72 -5.33
CA HIS A 186 -3.28 4.43 -4.86
C HIS A 186 -4.71 4.17 -5.35
N GLY A 187 -5.63 5.13 -5.17
CA GLY A 187 -6.99 5.00 -5.66
C GLY A 187 -7.03 4.76 -7.18
N LEU A 188 -6.19 5.43 -7.96
CA LEU A 188 -6.08 5.21 -9.40
C LEU A 188 -5.52 3.84 -9.78
N ILE A 189 -4.63 3.25 -8.97
CA ILE A 189 -4.18 1.85 -9.15
C ILE A 189 -5.32 0.86 -8.88
N ASN A 190 -6.17 1.15 -7.88
CA ASN A 190 -7.30 0.29 -7.53
C ASN A 190 -8.50 0.47 -8.47
N TYR A 191 -8.59 1.60 -9.18
CA TYR A 191 -9.73 1.91 -10.03
C TYR A 191 -9.96 0.87 -11.16
N PRO A 192 -8.93 0.37 -11.88
CA PRO A 192 -9.07 -0.76 -12.78
C PRO A 192 -9.72 -2.01 -12.16
N VAL A 193 -9.50 -2.29 -10.86
CA VAL A 193 -10.14 -3.42 -10.17
C VAL A 193 -11.66 -3.22 -10.10
N PHE A 194 -12.11 -2.02 -9.76
CA PHE A 194 -13.54 -1.68 -9.75
C PHE A 194 -14.15 -1.74 -11.16
N LEU A 195 -13.45 -1.20 -12.17
CA LEU A 195 -13.90 -1.27 -13.57
C LEU A 195 -14.01 -2.70 -14.06
N SER A 196 -13.02 -3.55 -13.74
CA SER A 196 -13.04 -4.96 -14.13
C SER A 196 -14.15 -5.73 -13.43
N THR A 197 -14.37 -5.48 -12.14
CA THR A 197 -15.46 -6.10 -11.35
C THR A 197 -16.83 -5.71 -11.90
N ALA A 198 -16.97 -4.49 -12.42
CA ALA A 198 -18.18 -4.03 -13.10
C ALA A 198 -18.30 -4.48 -14.57
N GLY A 199 -17.32 -5.24 -15.10
CA GLY A 199 -17.34 -5.74 -16.48
C GLY A 199 -16.94 -4.74 -17.56
N TYR A 200 -16.41 -3.57 -17.19
CA TYR A 200 -16.04 -2.52 -18.16
C TYR A 200 -14.68 -2.73 -18.83
N ILE A 201 -13.76 -3.44 -18.17
CA ILE A 201 -12.45 -3.76 -18.71
C ILE A 201 -12.10 -5.23 -18.42
N SER A 202 -11.20 -5.79 -19.21
CA SER A 202 -10.68 -7.13 -18.94
C SER A 202 -9.79 -7.12 -17.69
N HIS A 203 -9.77 -8.25 -16.97
CA HIS A 203 -8.91 -8.42 -15.80
C HIS A 203 -7.42 -8.21 -16.14
N ASN A 204 -7.02 -8.52 -17.37
CA ASN A 204 -5.66 -8.36 -17.84
C ASN A 204 -5.17 -6.89 -17.82
N MET A 205 -6.07 -5.92 -18.02
CA MET A 205 -5.73 -4.50 -17.98
C MET A 205 -5.28 -4.02 -16.60
N ILE A 206 -5.75 -4.67 -15.52
CA ILE A 206 -5.33 -4.36 -14.15
C ILE A 206 -3.81 -4.56 -14.02
N TYR A 207 -3.27 -5.63 -14.60
CA TYR A 207 -1.85 -5.94 -14.50
C TYR A 207 -0.99 -4.92 -15.22
N TYR A 208 -1.32 -4.54 -16.45
CA TYR A 208 -0.51 -3.59 -17.22
C TYR A 208 -0.51 -2.20 -16.59
N LEU A 209 -1.67 -1.72 -16.14
CA LEU A 209 -1.80 -0.41 -15.49
C LEU A 209 -1.14 -0.41 -14.10
N GLY A 210 -1.45 -1.42 -13.28
CA GLY A 210 -0.87 -1.56 -11.95
C GLY A 210 0.65 -1.69 -12.00
N PHE A 211 1.18 -2.49 -12.93
CA PHE A 211 2.62 -2.66 -13.13
C PHE A 211 3.30 -1.33 -13.49
N THR A 212 2.76 -0.62 -14.47
CA THR A 212 3.33 0.64 -14.96
C THR A 212 3.35 1.69 -13.84
N ILE A 213 2.24 1.88 -13.14
CA ILE A 213 2.16 2.89 -12.07
C ILE A 213 3.05 2.51 -10.89
N ALA A 214 3.06 1.23 -10.47
CA ALA A 214 3.90 0.78 -9.35
C ALA A 214 5.39 1.01 -9.61
N ILE A 215 5.88 0.72 -10.82
CA ILE A 215 7.28 0.95 -11.19
C ILE A 215 7.62 2.44 -11.21
N LEU A 216 6.80 3.25 -11.88
CA LEU A 216 7.04 4.69 -11.95
C LEU A 216 7.06 5.32 -10.55
N PHE A 217 6.15 4.88 -9.68
CA PHE A 217 6.07 5.36 -8.31
C PHE A 217 7.24 4.89 -7.44
N TYR A 218 7.69 3.65 -7.64
CA TYR A 218 8.88 3.11 -6.99
C TYR A 218 10.14 3.89 -7.41
N ILE A 219 10.33 4.14 -8.70
CA ILE A 219 11.45 4.95 -9.22
C ILE A 219 11.41 6.37 -8.65
N PHE A 220 10.23 6.99 -8.61
CA PHE A 220 10.05 8.32 -8.02
C PHE A 220 10.47 8.33 -6.54
N THR A 221 10.01 7.35 -5.77
CA THR A 221 10.34 7.24 -4.34
C THR A 221 11.82 6.95 -4.12
N TYR A 222 12.42 6.09 -4.94
CA TYR A 222 13.86 5.82 -4.90
C TYR A 222 14.69 7.09 -5.16
N ARG A 223 14.27 7.94 -6.10
CA ARG A 223 14.93 9.24 -6.36
C ARG A 223 14.81 10.19 -5.16
N LEU A 224 13.66 10.25 -4.49
CA LEU A 224 13.49 11.02 -3.26
C LEU A 224 14.40 10.49 -2.15
N TRP A 225 14.49 9.17 -2.03
CA TRP A 225 15.34 8.50 -1.07
C TRP A 225 16.83 8.79 -1.33
N LYS A 226 17.31 8.68 -2.58
CA LYS A 226 18.69 9.02 -2.96
C LYS A 226 19.04 10.48 -2.69
N LYS A 227 18.17 11.43 -3.03
CA LYS A 227 18.42 12.87 -2.77
C LYS A 227 18.74 13.16 -1.31
N ARG A 228 18.17 12.39 -0.39
CA ARG A 228 18.46 12.51 1.04
C ARG A 228 19.89 12.10 1.41
N TYR A 229 20.45 11.08 0.76
CA TYR A 229 21.82 10.63 1.04
C TYR A 229 22.88 11.48 0.31
N VAL A 230 22.52 12.08 -0.83
CA VAL A 230 23.42 12.97 -1.57
C VAL A 230 23.52 14.36 -0.92
N LEU A 231 22.47 14.85 -0.25
CA LEU A 231 22.46 16.16 0.43
C LEU A 231 22.91 16.12 1.90
N ASN A 232 23.35 14.96 2.40
CA ASN A 232 23.88 14.77 3.75
C ASN A 232 25.39 14.40 3.74
N ILE A 233 26.08 14.69 2.63
CA ILE A 233 27.54 14.83 2.52
C ILE A 233 27.79 16.32 2.25
#